data_AF-A0ABD3QIU4-F1
#
_entry.id   AF-A0ABD3QIU4-F1
#
_cell.length_a   1.000
_cell.length_b   1.000
_cell.length_c   1.000
_cell.angle_alpha   90.00
_cell.angle_beta   90.00
_cell.angle_gamma   90.00
#
_symmetry.space_group_name_H-M   'P 1'
#
loop_
_entity.id
_entity.type
_entity.pdbx_description
1 polymer ?
#
loop_
_entity_poly.entity_id
_entity_poly.type
_entity_poly.pdbx_seq_one_letter_code
_entity_poly.pdbx_strand_id
1 'polypeptide(L)'
;MSDHAMERPEETKGVQWRESSLMNPLETNGTSARKLSLLILALCLFYYLAATRSTLASEELQTMQTRIKQEPLIDTLSCKQIDQIPKQWCLDFSGTPRYVGNTTVQSSIQRYNHRGFEKCLANKTVVFIGDSRVRYQFMHLIGFLKRKCFMKCQDYDIFTDPFGNSSTLDDDCYLIEREYLFGVNDMKASDWRSFYEISTEITGSNLTDSGSQQYSLCDCFRPTPFEAQTTYENRFVKRKTSYGEVNLVYLQNFQDLVRMNKDYPPFSSFWSDHRCKPGECSDSNRTNSFVGDTNSTLWFLPHLNATHVFVSQGWGPWPFAQTVDISCLIQNFESHHPHISTYLISHPLLRSAISDSAISFDENNLECKVKSLDRATMCRDVPKEWFWDNLHVLSIMNEEFNHKLIETICPIAAQS
;
A
#
# COMPACT_ATOMS: atom_id res chain seq x y z
N MET A 1 -15.13 -54.65 31.00
CA MET A 1 -14.94 -55.82 30.12
C MET A 1 -14.57 -55.24 28.76
N SER A 2 -13.34 -55.25 28.28
CA SER A 2 -12.23 -56.21 28.43
C SER A 2 -10.88 -55.49 28.37
N ASP A 3 -9.93 -56.07 29.11
CA ASP A 3 -8.54 -55.65 29.33
C ASP A 3 -7.61 -55.87 28.14
N HIS A 4 -6.52 -55.07 28.10
CA HIS A 4 -5.12 -55.39 27.75
C HIS A 4 -4.39 -54.10 27.35
N ALA A 5 -3.13 -53.83 27.64
CA ALA A 5 -2.16 -54.25 28.65
C ALA A 5 -1.04 -53.18 28.56
N MET A 6 -0.47 -52.77 29.70
CA MET A 6 0.67 -51.85 29.78
C MET A 6 1.98 -52.54 29.36
N GLU A 7 2.80 -51.86 28.55
CA GLU A 7 4.24 -52.07 28.53
C GLU A 7 4.97 -50.77 28.90
N ARG A 8 5.99 -50.91 29.75
CA ARG A 8 6.82 -49.87 30.38
C ARG A 8 8.09 -49.62 29.55
N PRO A 9 8.78 -48.47 29.76
CA PRO A 9 9.87 -48.01 28.89
C PRO A 9 11.24 -48.57 29.30
N GLU A 10 12.10 -48.81 28.32
CA GLU A 10 13.51 -49.16 28.51
C GLU A 10 14.41 -47.94 28.74
N GLU A 11 15.44 -48.20 29.55
CA GLU A 11 16.37 -47.26 30.16
C GLU A 11 17.49 -46.75 29.23
N THR A 12 17.94 -45.56 29.62
CA THR A 12 19.19 -44.83 29.36
C THR A 12 20.46 -45.65 29.12
N LYS A 13 21.28 -45.20 28.15
CA LYS A 13 22.75 -45.36 28.21
C LYS A 13 23.47 -44.06 27.83
N GLY A 14 24.21 -43.54 28.79
CA GLY A 14 25.06 -42.35 28.66
C GLY A 14 26.33 -42.61 27.86
N VAL A 15 26.78 -41.58 27.15
CA VAL A 15 28.07 -41.56 26.44
C VAL A 15 29.13 -41.00 27.38
N GLN A 16 30.13 -41.83 27.67
CA GLN A 16 31.23 -41.55 28.57
C GLN A 16 32.46 -41.12 27.75
N TRP A 17 33.06 -39.99 28.13
CA TRP A 17 34.32 -39.50 27.57
C TRP A 17 35.49 -40.42 27.98
N ARG A 18 36.38 -40.75 27.03
CA ARG A 18 37.72 -41.30 27.32
C ARG A 18 38.78 -40.53 26.54
N GLU A 19 39.71 -39.96 27.27
CA GLU A 19 40.99 -39.44 26.79
C GLU A 19 42.09 -40.50 26.87
N SER A 20 43.01 -40.40 25.89
CA SER A 20 44.40 -40.91 25.89
C SER A 20 44.55 -42.44 25.88
N SER A 21 45.57 -43.07 25.30
CA SER A 21 46.81 -42.69 24.62
C SER A 21 47.36 -43.99 24.02
N LEU A 22 48.04 -43.94 22.87
CA LEU A 22 49.19 -44.81 22.56
C LEU A 22 49.79 -44.36 21.21
N MET A 23 51.01 -43.83 21.32
CA MET A 23 51.90 -43.57 20.22
C MET A 23 52.45 -44.89 19.64
N ASN A 24 52.67 -44.91 18.33
CA ASN A 24 53.85 -45.56 17.74
C ASN A 24 54.39 -44.67 16.61
N PRO A 25 55.71 -44.50 16.51
CA PRO A 25 56.32 -43.55 15.57
C PRO A 25 56.50 -44.20 14.19
N LEU A 26 56.00 -43.53 13.14
CA LEU A 26 56.33 -43.86 11.76
C LEU A 26 57.36 -42.87 11.24
N GLU A 27 58.45 -43.45 10.72
CA GLU A 27 59.63 -42.81 10.18
C GLU A 27 59.29 -41.74 9.13
N THR A 28 59.87 -40.57 9.32
CA THR A 28 59.72 -39.41 8.44
C THR A 28 60.61 -39.52 7.22
N ASN A 29 60.03 -39.91 6.08
CA ASN A 29 60.62 -39.62 4.77
C ASN A 29 60.32 -38.17 4.36
N GLY A 30 61.38 -37.41 4.05
CA GLY A 30 61.41 -35.95 3.82
C GLY A 30 60.57 -35.40 2.66
N THR A 31 59.69 -36.19 2.05
CA THR A 31 58.70 -35.77 1.05
C THR A 31 57.35 -35.37 1.67
N SER A 32 57.09 -35.76 2.93
CA SER A 32 55.84 -35.44 3.65
C SER A 32 55.77 -33.97 4.09
N ALA A 33 56.89 -33.40 4.58
CA ALA A 33 56.94 -32.01 5.05
C ALA A 33 56.66 -30.97 3.95
N ARG A 34 57.08 -31.24 2.71
CA ARG A 34 56.80 -30.37 1.56
C ARG A 34 55.32 -30.42 1.15
N LYS A 35 54.69 -31.60 1.18
CA LYS A 35 53.25 -31.75 0.89
C LYS A 35 52.39 -31.09 1.98
N LEU A 36 52.77 -31.24 3.24
CA LEU A 36 52.09 -30.57 4.36
C LEU A 36 52.23 -29.04 4.28
N SER A 37 53.42 -28.55 3.93
CA SER A 37 53.66 -27.11 3.75
C SER A 37 52.84 -26.52 2.60
N LEU A 38 52.74 -27.23 1.46
CA LEU A 38 51.92 -26.82 0.32
C LEU A 38 50.42 -26.84 0.64
N LEU A 39 49.96 -27.82 1.42
CA LEU A 39 48.56 -27.91 1.86
C LEU A 39 48.20 -26.77 2.82
N ILE A 40 49.08 -26.45 3.76
CA ILE A 40 48.92 -25.32 4.69
C ILE A 40 48.89 -24.00 3.90
N LEU A 41 49.81 -23.81 2.95
CA LEU A 41 49.81 -22.64 2.06
C LEU A 41 48.52 -22.51 1.25
N ALA A 42 48.02 -23.61 0.69
CA ALA A 42 46.77 -23.62 -0.07
C ALA A 42 45.55 -23.30 0.82
N LEU A 43 45.50 -23.84 2.04
CA LEU A 43 44.44 -23.54 3.00
C LEU A 43 44.50 -22.08 3.49
N CYS A 44 45.68 -21.55 3.74
CA CYS A 44 45.87 -20.14 4.08
C CYS A 44 45.47 -19.23 2.92
N LEU A 45 45.80 -19.59 1.67
CA LEU A 45 45.40 -18.83 0.49
C LEU A 45 43.87 -18.87 0.31
N PHE A 46 43.24 -20.02 0.52
CA PHE A 46 41.78 -20.17 0.44
C PHE A 46 41.07 -19.35 1.54
N TYR A 47 41.58 -19.39 2.77
CA TYR A 47 41.08 -18.55 3.87
C TYR A 47 41.27 -17.06 3.60
N TYR A 48 42.43 -16.65 3.07
CA TYR A 48 42.72 -15.27 2.71
C TYR A 48 41.81 -14.79 1.56
N LEU A 49 41.57 -15.62 0.54
CA LEU A 49 40.66 -15.32 -0.56
C LEU A 49 39.19 -15.27 -0.11
N ALA A 50 38.78 -16.15 0.81
CA ALA A 50 37.44 -16.13 1.39
C ALA A 50 37.22 -14.91 2.29
N ALA A 51 38.20 -14.57 3.13
CA ALA A 51 38.17 -13.39 3.99
C ALA A 51 38.15 -12.10 3.16
N THR A 52 39.00 -11.98 2.14
CA THR A 52 39.03 -10.80 1.24
C THR A 52 37.74 -10.66 0.41
N ARG A 53 37.12 -11.77 -0.05
CA ARG A 53 35.79 -11.73 -0.66
C ARG A 53 34.70 -11.29 0.33
N SER A 54 34.78 -11.74 1.58
CA SER A 54 33.81 -11.33 2.61
C SER A 54 33.93 -9.85 2.98
N THR A 55 35.15 -9.31 3.03
CA THR A 55 35.39 -7.90 3.31
C THR A 55 35.01 -7.02 2.12
N LEU A 56 35.32 -7.42 0.89
CA LEU A 56 34.87 -6.72 -0.33
C LEU A 56 33.35 -6.69 -0.43
N ALA A 57 32.66 -7.81 -0.16
CA ALA A 57 31.20 -7.85 -0.13
C ALA A 57 30.61 -6.99 1.01
N SER A 58 31.28 -6.93 2.17
CA SER A 58 30.89 -6.08 3.29
C SER A 58 31.09 -4.59 2.99
N GLU A 59 32.18 -4.22 2.31
CA GLU A 59 32.48 -2.84 1.91
C GLU A 59 31.54 -2.38 0.78
N GLU A 60 31.25 -3.23 -0.21
CA GLU A 60 30.24 -2.95 -1.25
C GLU A 60 28.84 -2.80 -0.64
N LEU A 61 28.47 -3.64 0.34
CA LEU A 61 27.20 -3.53 1.05
C LEU A 61 27.13 -2.25 1.89
N GLN A 62 28.20 -1.89 2.62
CA GLN A 62 28.26 -0.62 3.35
C GLN A 62 28.21 0.58 2.39
N THR A 63 28.89 0.50 1.24
CA THR A 63 28.89 1.58 0.24
C THR A 63 27.53 1.74 -0.41
N MET A 64 26.82 0.65 -0.74
CA MET A 64 25.43 0.68 -1.20
C MET A 64 24.49 1.24 -0.13
N GLN A 65 24.60 0.79 1.12
CA GLN A 65 23.79 1.32 2.23
C GLN A 65 24.05 2.81 2.46
N THR A 66 25.29 3.26 2.25
CA THR A 66 25.67 4.68 2.39
C THR A 66 25.16 5.51 1.22
N ARG A 67 25.24 5.02 -0.02
CA ARG A 67 24.64 5.68 -1.21
C ARG A 67 23.13 5.76 -1.13
N ILE A 68 22.46 4.69 -0.69
CA ILE A 68 21.02 4.72 -0.42
C ILE A 68 20.75 5.84 0.58
N LYS A 69 21.47 5.99 1.68
CA LYS A 69 21.24 7.11 2.63
C LYS A 69 21.42 8.54 2.05
N GLN A 70 21.98 8.72 0.85
CA GLN A 70 22.33 10.04 0.30
C GLN A 70 21.39 10.61 -0.77
N GLU A 71 20.52 9.82 -1.41
CA GLU A 71 19.56 10.42 -2.37
C GLU A 71 18.49 11.24 -1.64
N PRO A 72 18.02 12.36 -2.23
CA PRO A 72 16.95 13.14 -1.67
C PRO A 72 15.67 12.31 -1.54
N LEU A 73 14.86 12.62 -0.53
CA LEU A 73 13.54 12.00 -0.30
C LEU A 73 12.40 12.82 -0.91
N ILE A 74 12.73 14.03 -1.33
CA ILE A 74 11.81 15.03 -1.83
C ILE A 74 12.42 15.53 -3.14
N ASP A 75 11.63 15.46 -4.19
CA ASP A 75 11.97 16.04 -5.48
C ASP A 75 11.40 17.46 -5.53
N THR A 76 12.13 18.35 -6.21
CA THR A 76 11.64 19.70 -6.53
C THR A 76 11.31 19.72 -8.01
N LEU A 77 10.02 19.80 -8.33
CA LEU A 77 9.51 19.81 -9.69
C LEU A 77 9.25 21.25 -10.10
N SER A 78 9.86 21.73 -11.17
CA SER A 78 9.45 23.03 -11.70
C SER A 78 8.09 22.92 -12.36
N CYS A 79 7.30 23.98 -12.23
CA CYS A 79 5.94 24.00 -12.72
C CYS A 79 5.60 25.33 -13.37
N LYS A 80 4.75 25.28 -14.41
CA LYS A 80 4.31 26.45 -15.15
C LYS A 80 2.79 26.49 -15.25
N GLN A 81 2.20 27.62 -14.86
CA GLN A 81 0.79 27.88 -15.13
C GLN A 81 0.57 28.09 -16.62
N ILE A 82 -0.45 27.45 -17.17
CA ILE A 82 -0.96 27.72 -18.51
C ILE A 82 -2.47 27.98 -18.43
N ASP A 83 -3.03 28.64 -19.43
CA ASP A 83 -4.44 29.05 -19.43
C ASP A 83 -5.42 27.86 -19.57
N GLN A 84 -4.93 26.72 -20.07
CA GLN A 84 -5.73 25.52 -20.34
C GLN A 84 -6.02 24.66 -19.10
N ILE A 85 -5.46 24.99 -17.94
CA ILE A 85 -5.64 24.24 -16.68
C ILE A 85 -6.13 25.16 -15.56
N PRO A 86 -6.80 24.62 -14.52
CA PRO A 86 -7.36 25.45 -13.46
C PRO A 86 -6.28 26.23 -12.71
N LYS A 87 -6.64 27.36 -12.11
CA LYS A 87 -5.67 28.29 -11.48
C LYS A 87 -4.86 27.67 -10.35
N GLN A 88 -5.40 26.65 -9.69
CA GLN A 88 -4.75 25.91 -8.59
C GLN A 88 -3.91 24.73 -9.08
N TRP A 89 -3.69 24.62 -10.40
CA TRP A 89 -2.98 23.55 -11.06
C TRP A 89 -1.97 24.11 -12.06
N CYS A 90 -0.79 23.52 -12.17
CA CYS A 90 0.22 23.88 -13.16
C CYS A 90 0.70 22.64 -13.93
N LEU A 91 1.43 22.81 -15.04
CA LEU A 91 2.11 21.68 -15.72
C LEU A 91 3.57 21.60 -15.29
N ASP A 92 4.03 20.41 -14.93
CA ASP A 92 5.46 20.15 -14.77
C ASP A 92 6.18 20.04 -16.13
N PHE A 93 7.51 19.91 -16.13
CA PHE A 93 8.29 19.78 -17.37
C PHE A 93 8.00 18.52 -18.19
N SER A 94 7.37 17.51 -17.59
CA SER A 94 6.90 16.32 -18.31
C SER A 94 5.51 16.51 -18.92
N GLY A 95 4.91 17.69 -18.75
CA GLY A 95 3.54 17.97 -19.19
C GLY A 95 2.48 17.37 -18.26
N THR A 96 2.85 16.92 -17.06
CA THR A 96 1.89 16.33 -16.12
C THR A 96 1.24 17.44 -15.29
N PRO A 97 -0.10 17.49 -15.17
CA PRO A 97 -0.79 18.43 -14.28
C PRO A 97 -0.48 18.18 -12.81
N ARG A 98 -0.22 19.24 -12.06
CA ARG A 98 0.17 19.23 -10.64
C ARG A 98 -0.67 20.20 -9.84
N TYR A 99 -1.29 19.72 -8.76
CA TYR A 99 -2.00 20.60 -7.84
C TYR A 99 -1.01 21.42 -7.02
N VAL A 100 -1.24 22.73 -6.95
CA VAL A 100 -0.45 23.71 -6.18
C VAL A 100 -1.28 24.44 -5.13
N GLY A 101 -2.59 24.22 -5.11
CA GLY A 101 -3.49 24.91 -4.18
C GLY A 101 -3.58 26.41 -4.42
N ASN A 102 -3.91 27.17 -3.37
CA ASN A 102 -4.13 28.62 -3.44
C ASN A 102 -2.84 29.45 -3.36
N THR A 103 -1.66 28.84 -3.41
CA THR A 103 -0.41 29.59 -3.46
C THR A 103 -0.26 30.22 -4.84
N THR A 104 0.23 31.47 -4.91
CA THR A 104 0.70 32.08 -6.16
C THR A 104 1.64 31.07 -6.81
N VAL A 105 1.34 30.66 -8.05
CA VAL A 105 1.99 29.52 -8.72
C VAL A 105 3.50 29.62 -8.53
N GLN A 106 4.00 28.82 -7.60
CA GLN A 106 5.43 28.74 -7.35
C GLN A 106 6.03 28.10 -8.59
N SER A 107 7.17 28.61 -9.04
CA SER A 107 7.90 28.00 -10.16
C SER A 107 8.38 26.59 -9.83
N SER A 108 8.27 26.14 -8.58
CA SER A 108 8.68 24.83 -8.08
C SER A 108 7.72 24.27 -7.03
N ILE A 109 7.47 22.96 -7.08
CA ILE A 109 6.69 22.19 -6.11
C ILE A 109 7.60 21.15 -5.47
N GLN A 110 7.53 21.01 -4.15
CA GLN A 110 8.22 19.94 -3.43
C GLN A 110 7.30 18.74 -3.26
N ARG A 111 7.79 17.53 -3.58
CA ARG A 111 7.02 16.29 -3.44
C ARG A 111 7.88 15.15 -2.95
N TYR A 112 7.31 14.30 -2.11
CA TYR A 112 7.96 13.04 -1.78
C TYR A 112 8.13 12.20 -3.04
N ASN A 113 9.35 11.73 -3.27
CA ASN A 113 9.59 10.68 -4.26
C ASN A 113 9.27 9.30 -3.67
N HIS A 114 9.45 8.23 -4.45
CA HIS A 114 9.14 6.87 -4.01
C HIS A 114 9.81 6.50 -2.67
N ARG A 115 11.08 6.87 -2.49
CA ARG A 115 11.82 6.62 -1.24
C ARG A 115 11.30 7.48 -0.09
N GLY A 116 10.88 8.71 -0.39
CA GLY A 116 10.18 9.58 0.54
C GLY A 116 8.89 8.97 1.07
N PHE A 117 8.06 8.39 0.18
CA PHE A 117 6.86 7.65 0.55
C PHE A 117 7.18 6.46 1.45
N GLU A 118 8.13 5.59 1.05
CA GLU A 118 8.51 4.42 1.85
C GLU A 118 9.02 4.83 3.24
N LYS A 119 9.85 5.87 3.32
CA LYS A 119 10.35 6.37 4.61
C LYS A 119 9.24 6.97 5.46
N CYS A 120 8.35 7.75 4.87
CA CYS A 120 7.22 8.34 5.58
C CYS A 120 6.31 7.24 6.15
N LEU A 121 5.99 6.23 5.35
CA LEU A 121 5.07 5.15 5.74
C LEU A 121 5.72 4.08 6.63
N ALA A 122 7.05 4.11 6.82
CA ALA A 122 7.76 3.11 7.59
C ALA A 122 7.21 2.97 9.03
N ASN A 123 7.01 1.71 9.42
CA ASN A 123 6.47 1.25 10.70
C ASN A 123 5.08 1.81 11.02
N LYS A 124 4.25 2.03 9.98
CA LYS A 124 2.88 2.51 10.12
C LYS A 124 1.89 1.53 9.53
N THR A 125 0.73 1.47 10.17
CA THR A 125 -0.50 0.94 9.57
C THR A 125 -1.39 2.11 9.19
N VAL A 126 -1.58 2.31 7.89
CA VAL A 126 -2.48 3.33 7.34
C VAL A 126 -3.76 2.64 6.89
N VAL A 127 -4.88 3.03 7.51
CA VAL A 127 -6.20 2.46 7.23
C VAL A 127 -7.03 3.46 6.43
N PHE A 128 -7.56 3.03 5.30
CA PHE A 128 -8.51 3.75 4.47
C PHE A 128 -9.89 3.14 4.71
N ILE A 129 -10.86 3.95 5.08
CA ILE A 129 -12.26 3.53 5.23
C ILE A 129 -13.08 4.35 4.25
N GLY A 130 -13.84 3.70 3.38
CA GLY A 130 -14.69 4.41 2.45
C GLY A 130 -15.17 3.56 1.29
N ASP A 131 -15.64 4.23 0.25
CA ASP A 131 -16.21 3.56 -0.91
C ASP A 131 -15.22 3.40 -2.08
N SER A 132 -15.74 3.02 -3.24
CA SER A 132 -14.97 2.84 -4.47
C SER A 132 -14.07 4.04 -4.81
N ARG A 133 -14.44 5.29 -4.48
CA ARG A 133 -13.56 6.46 -4.71
C ARG A 133 -12.32 6.42 -3.82
N VAL A 134 -12.46 5.93 -2.59
CA VAL A 134 -11.33 5.68 -1.67
C VAL A 134 -10.52 4.47 -2.12
N ARG A 135 -11.18 3.42 -2.63
CA ARG A 135 -10.50 2.28 -3.24
C ARG A 135 -9.56 2.70 -4.38
N TYR A 136 -9.98 3.61 -5.26
CA TYR A 136 -9.15 4.04 -6.39
C TYR A 136 -7.86 4.71 -5.87
N GLN A 137 -7.98 5.62 -4.91
CA GLN A 137 -6.83 6.24 -4.26
C GLN A 137 -5.89 5.20 -3.61
N PHE A 138 -6.46 4.24 -2.88
CA PHE A 138 -5.71 3.16 -2.22
C PHE A 138 -4.96 2.27 -3.22
N MET A 139 -5.64 1.80 -4.28
CA MET A 139 -5.03 0.96 -5.32
C MET A 139 -3.96 1.73 -6.10
N HIS A 140 -4.18 3.03 -6.32
CA HIS A 140 -3.20 3.92 -6.95
C HIS A 140 -1.92 4.04 -6.11
N LEU A 141 -2.03 4.21 -4.80
CA LEU A 141 -0.89 4.26 -3.87
C LEU A 141 -0.11 2.94 -3.86
N ILE A 142 -0.81 1.81 -3.81
CA ILE A 142 -0.16 0.49 -3.79
C ILE A 142 0.56 0.21 -5.11
N GLY A 143 -0.04 0.59 -6.24
CA GLY A 143 0.60 0.53 -7.55
C GLY A 143 1.89 1.34 -7.58
N PHE A 144 1.84 2.59 -7.08
CA PHE A 144 3.02 3.45 -6.97
C PHE A 144 4.12 2.86 -6.10
N LEU A 145 3.78 2.37 -4.89
CA LEU A 145 4.77 1.77 -4.00
C LEU A 145 5.42 0.53 -4.64
N LYS A 146 4.67 -0.23 -5.44
CA LYS A 146 5.21 -1.38 -6.16
C LYS A 146 6.11 -0.98 -7.32
N ARG A 147 5.64 -0.09 -8.21
CA ARG A 147 6.30 0.21 -9.50
C ARG A 147 7.31 1.36 -9.43
N LYS A 148 7.25 2.18 -8.38
CA LYS A 148 8.03 3.42 -8.21
C LYS A 148 7.63 4.58 -9.15
N CYS A 149 6.56 4.40 -9.90
CA CYS A 149 5.93 5.43 -10.73
C CYS A 149 4.42 5.36 -10.54
N PHE A 150 3.76 6.51 -10.64
CA PHE A 150 2.30 6.56 -10.63
C PHE A 150 1.77 6.08 -11.97
N MET A 151 0.65 5.37 -11.94
CA MET A 151 0.03 4.84 -13.14
C MET A 151 -0.59 5.96 -13.98
N LYS A 152 -0.62 5.77 -15.29
CA LYS A 152 -1.10 6.73 -16.29
C LYS A 152 -2.33 6.19 -17.02
N CYS A 153 -3.52 6.50 -16.51
CA CYS A 153 -4.80 5.92 -16.90
C CYS A 153 -5.70 6.95 -17.57
N GLN A 154 -5.46 7.18 -18.87
CA GLN A 154 -6.14 8.18 -19.72
C GLN A 154 -5.83 9.63 -19.36
N ASP A 155 -4.80 9.85 -18.56
CA ASP A 155 -4.37 11.16 -18.11
C ASP A 155 -3.97 12.12 -19.26
N TYR A 156 -3.58 11.58 -20.42
CA TYR A 156 -2.83 12.33 -21.46
C TYR A 156 -3.59 12.53 -22.77
N ASP A 157 -4.80 12.00 -22.95
CA ASP A 157 -5.57 12.26 -24.18
C ASP A 157 -6.01 13.73 -24.31
N ILE A 158 -5.77 14.54 -23.27
CA ILE A 158 -6.18 15.95 -23.13
C ILE A 158 -5.06 16.91 -23.52
N PHE A 159 -3.80 16.50 -23.36
CA PHE A 159 -2.63 17.29 -23.75
C PHE A 159 -1.91 16.48 -24.81
N THR A 160 -2.23 16.74 -26.09
CA THR A 160 -1.43 16.22 -27.21
C THR A 160 0.04 16.41 -26.85
N ASP A 161 0.76 15.32 -26.61
CA ASP A 161 2.19 15.39 -26.33
C ASP A 161 2.83 16.25 -27.44
N PRO A 162 3.41 17.41 -27.12
CA PRO A 162 4.09 18.21 -28.13
C PRO A 162 5.27 17.46 -28.78
N PHE A 163 5.68 16.32 -28.20
CA PHE A 163 6.72 15.43 -28.72
C PHE A 163 6.20 14.16 -29.41
N GLY A 164 4.88 13.98 -29.53
CA GLY A 164 4.28 12.93 -30.36
C GLY A 164 4.48 11.48 -29.86
N ASN A 165 4.87 11.26 -28.61
CA ASN A 165 4.85 9.92 -28.03
C ASN A 165 3.40 9.58 -27.67
N SER A 166 2.90 8.56 -28.35
CA SER A 166 1.63 7.90 -28.03
C SER A 166 1.52 7.67 -26.52
N SER A 167 0.48 8.26 -25.92
CA SER A 167 0.03 8.04 -24.55
C SER A 167 -0.52 6.63 -24.39
N THR A 168 0.34 5.61 -24.50
CA THR A 168 -0.06 4.25 -24.18
C THR A 168 -0.44 4.20 -22.71
N LEU A 169 -1.67 3.78 -22.46
CA LEU A 169 -2.19 3.53 -21.12
C LEU A 169 -1.28 2.55 -20.39
N ASP A 170 -1.02 2.81 -19.12
CA ASP A 170 -0.29 1.83 -18.33
C ASP A 170 -1.12 0.57 -18.21
N ASP A 171 -0.48 -0.59 -18.43
CA ASP A 171 -1.16 -1.89 -18.31
C ASP A 171 -1.87 -2.02 -16.96
N ASP A 172 -1.32 -1.46 -15.87
CA ASP A 172 -1.86 -1.54 -14.51
C ASP A 172 -3.06 -0.63 -14.23
N CYS A 173 -3.60 0.08 -15.22
CA CYS A 173 -4.80 0.88 -15.06
C CYS A 173 -6.03 0.07 -14.68
N TYR A 174 -6.01 -1.24 -14.93
CA TYR A 174 -7.04 -2.12 -14.40
C TYR A 174 -7.06 -2.22 -12.87
N LEU A 175 -6.02 -1.79 -12.15
CA LEU A 175 -6.02 -1.83 -10.67
C LEU A 175 -7.06 -0.88 -10.08
N ILE A 176 -7.31 0.24 -10.73
CA ILE A 176 -8.32 1.21 -10.33
C ILE A 176 -9.64 0.96 -11.07
N GLU A 177 -9.58 0.54 -12.34
CA GLU A 177 -10.77 0.39 -13.18
C GLU A 177 -10.88 -0.98 -13.87
N ARG A 178 -11.90 -1.75 -13.52
CA ARG A 178 -12.10 -3.11 -14.01
C ARG A 178 -12.33 -3.15 -15.53
N GLU A 179 -13.03 -2.17 -16.08
CA GLU A 179 -13.50 -2.18 -17.47
C GLU A 179 -12.36 -2.30 -18.52
N TYR A 180 -11.12 -1.96 -18.14
CA TYR A 180 -9.95 -2.21 -18.98
C TYR A 180 -9.69 -3.69 -19.31
N LEU A 181 -10.08 -4.62 -18.44
CA LEU A 181 -9.86 -6.06 -18.66
C LEU A 181 -11.01 -6.76 -19.38
N PHE A 182 -12.24 -6.28 -19.20
CA PHE A 182 -13.44 -7.04 -19.57
C PHE A 182 -14.41 -6.28 -20.49
N GLY A 183 -14.14 -5.01 -20.81
CA GLY A 183 -15.05 -4.16 -21.57
C GLY A 183 -16.30 -3.74 -20.78
N VAL A 184 -17.19 -3.00 -21.44
CA VAL A 184 -18.33 -2.28 -20.83
C VAL A 184 -19.64 -3.11 -20.84
N ASN A 185 -19.71 -4.22 -21.60
CA ASN A 185 -20.97 -4.94 -21.84
C ASN A 185 -21.11 -6.22 -21.00
N ASP A 186 -22.26 -6.37 -20.32
CA ASP A 186 -22.74 -7.56 -19.58
C ASP A 186 -21.79 -8.16 -18.53
N MET A 187 -21.62 -7.41 -17.43
CA MET A 187 -20.85 -7.85 -16.26
C MET A 187 -21.41 -9.14 -15.64
N LYS A 188 -20.57 -10.17 -15.56
CA LYS A 188 -20.85 -11.42 -14.85
C LYS A 188 -20.11 -11.46 -13.51
N ALA A 189 -20.59 -12.27 -12.58
CA ALA A 189 -19.90 -12.54 -11.32
C ALA A 189 -18.45 -13.03 -11.54
N SER A 190 -18.20 -13.77 -12.63
CA SER A 190 -16.87 -14.21 -13.06
C SER A 190 -15.88 -13.07 -13.26
N ASP A 191 -16.37 -11.90 -13.66
CA ASP A 191 -15.51 -10.76 -14.03
C ASP A 191 -15.02 -10.05 -12.77
N TRP A 192 -15.88 -9.97 -11.74
CA TRP A 192 -15.49 -9.48 -10.42
C TRP A 192 -14.50 -10.41 -9.72
N ARG A 193 -14.75 -11.72 -9.79
CA ARG A 193 -13.79 -12.70 -9.28
C ARG A 193 -12.44 -12.56 -9.95
N SER A 194 -12.40 -12.58 -11.29
CA SER A 194 -11.15 -12.43 -12.05
C SER A 194 -10.44 -11.11 -11.72
N PHE A 195 -11.19 -10.01 -11.60
CA PHE A 195 -10.64 -8.73 -11.18
C PHE A 195 -10.00 -8.79 -9.78
N TYR A 196 -10.66 -9.39 -8.80
CA TYR A 196 -10.12 -9.51 -7.45
C TYR A 196 -8.88 -10.40 -7.43
N GLU A 197 -8.86 -11.52 -8.15
CA GLU A 197 -7.70 -12.40 -8.28
C GLU A 197 -6.50 -11.65 -8.90
N ILE A 198 -6.70 -11.10 -10.10
CA ILE A 198 -5.65 -10.40 -10.87
C ILE A 198 -5.11 -9.19 -10.10
N SER A 199 -5.99 -8.32 -9.59
CA SER A 199 -5.54 -7.13 -8.84
C SER A 199 -4.80 -7.48 -7.55
N THR A 200 -5.15 -8.59 -6.90
CA THR A 200 -4.44 -9.06 -5.70
C THR A 200 -3.07 -9.62 -6.06
N GLU A 201 -2.97 -10.39 -7.13
CA GLU A 201 -1.70 -10.93 -7.63
C GLU A 201 -0.75 -9.81 -8.04
N ILE A 202 -1.21 -8.85 -8.85
CA ILE A 202 -0.38 -7.71 -9.23
C ILE A 202 -0.01 -6.86 -8.03
N THR A 203 -0.86 -6.67 -7.03
CA THR A 203 -0.46 -5.90 -5.85
C THR A 203 0.44 -6.70 -4.88
N GLY A 204 0.52 -8.02 -5.00
CA GLY A 204 1.23 -8.91 -4.08
C GLY A 204 2.42 -9.68 -4.65
N SER A 205 2.80 -9.50 -5.93
CA SER A 205 3.89 -10.29 -6.52
C SER A 205 5.29 -9.81 -6.12
N ASN A 206 6.17 -10.78 -5.81
CA ASN A 206 7.57 -10.60 -5.42
C ASN A 206 8.41 -10.03 -6.58
N LEU A 207 8.45 -8.71 -6.77
CA LEU A 207 9.47 -8.10 -7.63
C LEU A 207 10.68 -7.66 -6.81
N THR A 208 11.83 -8.23 -7.18
CA THR A 208 13.11 -8.25 -6.44
C THR A 208 14.08 -7.14 -6.83
N ASP A 209 13.68 -6.12 -7.59
CA ASP A 209 14.65 -5.16 -8.16
C ASP A 209 15.16 -4.11 -7.16
N SER A 210 14.74 -4.16 -5.88
CA SER A 210 15.23 -3.20 -4.87
C SER A 210 15.24 -3.67 -3.42
N GLY A 211 15.11 -4.97 -3.17
CA GLY A 211 15.09 -5.52 -1.80
C GLY A 211 13.82 -5.22 -1.00
N SER A 212 12.85 -4.48 -1.54
CA SER A 212 11.51 -4.35 -0.97
C SER A 212 10.61 -5.52 -1.41
N GLN A 213 9.84 -6.07 -0.48
CA GLN A 213 8.88 -7.16 -0.73
C GLN A 213 7.47 -6.67 -0.42
N GLN A 214 6.49 -6.96 -1.28
CA GLN A 214 5.11 -6.54 -1.09
C GLN A 214 4.18 -7.74 -1.25
N TYR A 215 3.26 -7.88 -0.31
CA TYR A 215 2.26 -8.93 -0.24
C TYR A 215 0.88 -8.30 -0.13
N SER A 216 -0.10 -8.89 -0.80
CA SER A 216 -1.46 -8.36 -0.84
C SER A 216 -2.45 -9.46 -0.49
N LEU A 217 -3.51 -9.07 0.20
CA LEU A 217 -4.64 -9.90 0.59
C LEU A 217 -5.93 -9.16 0.25
N CYS A 218 -6.92 -9.89 -0.25
CA CYS A 218 -8.25 -9.37 -0.59
C CYS A 218 -9.31 -10.25 0.09
N ASP A 219 -10.03 -9.70 1.07
CA ASP A 219 -11.31 -10.25 1.52
C ASP A 219 -12.39 -9.66 0.62
N CYS A 220 -12.49 -10.25 -0.56
CA CYS A 220 -13.20 -9.67 -1.69
C CYS A 220 -14.17 -10.67 -2.29
N PHE A 221 -15.44 -10.29 -2.32
CA PHE A 221 -16.51 -11.06 -2.92
C PHE A 221 -17.63 -10.12 -3.31
N ARG A 222 -18.14 -10.25 -4.52
CA ARG A 222 -19.25 -9.44 -5.01
C ARG A 222 -20.30 -10.32 -5.69
N PRO A 223 -21.54 -10.40 -5.17
CA PRO A 223 -22.60 -11.15 -5.80
C PRO A 223 -23.05 -10.46 -7.10
N THR A 224 -23.76 -11.22 -7.94
CA THR A 224 -24.45 -10.69 -9.12
C THR A 224 -25.91 -11.17 -9.06
N PRO A 225 -26.90 -10.27 -8.94
CA PRO A 225 -26.78 -8.80 -8.93
C PRO A 225 -26.02 -8.26 -7.71
N PHE A 226 -25.54 -7.01 -7.81
CA PHE A 226 -24.80 -6.37 -6.73
C PHE A 226 -25.70 -6.10 -5.53
N GLU A 227 -25.22 -6.48 -4.35
CA GLU A 227 -25.88 -6.25 -3.06
C GLU A 227 -24.85 -5.76 -2.04
N ALA A 228 -25.01 -4.54 -1.54
CA ALA A 228 -24.10 -3.95 -0.57
C ALA A 228 -24.00 -4.80 0.71
N GLN A 229 -25.13 -5.37 1.16
CA GLN A 229 -25.23 -6.12 2.41
C GLN A 229 -24.50 -7.47 2.36
N THR A 230 -24.12 -7.98 1.19
CA THR A 230 -23.49 -9.29 1.00
C THR A 230 -22.13 -9.22 0.30
N THR A 231 -21.68 -8.01 -0.07
CA THR A 231 -20.38 -7.72 -0.69
C THR A 231 -19.27 -7.55 0.37
N TYR A 232 -18.07 -8.02 0.04
CA TYR A 232 -16.82 -7.75 0.75
C TYR A 232 -15.82 -7.16 -0.25
N GLU A 233 -15.06 -6.14 0.13
CA GLU A 233 -13.99 -5.60 -0.70
C GLU A 233 -12.86 -5.02 0.15
N ASN A 234 -12.49 -5.72 1.24
CA ASN A 234 -11.40 -5.27 2.09
C ASN A 234 -10.07 -5.72 1.54
N ARG A 235 -9.04 -4.90 1.68
CA ARG A 235 -7.69 -5.20 1.19
C ARG A 235 -6.65 -4.91 2.25
N PHE A 236 -5.66 -5.78 2.36
CA PHE A 236 -4.53 -5.62 3.26
C PHE A 236 -3.25 -5.80 2.46
N VAL A 237 -2.39 -4.79 2.43
CA VAL A 237 -1.05 -4.85 1.86
C VAL A 237 0.00 -4.75 2.95
N LYS A 238 0.94 -5.70 2.96
CA LYS A 238 2.15 -5.66 3.77
C LYS A 238 3.36 -5.45 2.87
N ARG A 239 4.14 -4.41 3.12
CA ARG A 239 5.35 -4.12 2.38
C ARG A 239 6.54 -3.97 3.30
N LYS A 240 7.58 -4.77 3.09
CA LYS A 240 8.88 -4.60 3.73
C LYS A 240 9.73 -3.68 2.88
N THR A 241 10.26 -2.61 3.49
CA THR A 241 11.14 -1.64 2.83
C THR A 241 12.48 -1.56 3.56
N SER A 242 13.42 -0.77 3.02
CA SER A 242 14.68 -0.48 3.71
C SER A 242 14.52 0.38 4.98
N TYR A 243 13.37 1.04 5.16
CA TYR A 243 13.10 1.92 6.30
C TYR A 243 12.25 1.27 7.40
N GLY A 244 11.51 0.20 7.07
CA GLY A 244 10.59 -0.47 7.99
C GLY A 244 9.46 -1.19 7.26
N GLU A 245 8.58 -1.82 8.03
CA GLU A 245 7.35 -2.43 7.50
C GLU A 245 6.28 -1.35 7.27
N VAL A 246 5.61 -1.41 6.13
CA VAL A 246 4.48 -0.57 5.77
C VAL A 246 3.25 -1.46 5.68
N ASN A 247 2.20 -1.13 6.42
CA ASN A 247 0.91 -1.81 6.34
C ASN A 247 -0.12 -0.83 5.78
N LEU A 248 -0.77 -1.18 4.67
CA LEU A 248 -1.88 -0.42 4.09
C LEU A 248 -3.14 -1.28 4.15
N VAL A 249 -4.21 -0.74 4.73
CA VAL A 249 -5.49 -1.44 4.88
C VAL A 249 -6.57 -0.62 4.23
N TYR A 250 -7.42 -1.25 3.43
CA TYR A 250 -8.66 -0.68 2.92
C TYR A 250 -9.84 -1.46 3.49
N LEU A 251 -10.75 -0.74 4.13
CA LEU A 251 -12.01 -1.25 4.64
C LEU A 251 -13.14 -0.64 3.80
N GLN A 252 -13.85 -1.50 3.09
CA GLN A 252 -14.95 -1.09 2.23
C GLN A 252 -16.14 -0.67 3.11
N ASN A 253 -16.59 0.57 2.93
CA ASN A 253 -17.77 1.15 3.56
C ASN A 253 -18.84 1.41 2.49
N PHE A 254 -19.84 0.51 2.41
CA PHE A 254 -21.00 0.70 1.54
C PHE A 254 -22.21 1.08 2.38
N GLN A 255 -22.68 2.33 2.27
CA GLN A 255 -23.87 2.80 2.99
C GLN A 255 -23.75 2.63 4.52
N ASP A 256 -22.62 3.10 5.08
CA ASP A 256 -22.34 3.00 6.52
C ASP A 256 -22.32 1.54 7.03
N LEU A 257 -21.77 0.64 6.22
CA LEU A 257 -21.64 -0.78 6.52
C LEU A 257 -20.26 -1.28 6.11
N VAL A 258 -19.50 -1.74 7.10
CA VAL A 258 -18.21 -2.42 6.96
C VAL A 258 -18.36 -3.85 7.46
N ARG A 259 -17.84 -4.79 6.69
CA ARG A 259 -17.91 -6.23 7.00
C ARG A 259 -16.57 -6.86 6.74
N MET A 260 -16.09 -7.70 7.65
CA MET A 260 -14.84 -8.45 7.48
C MET A 260 -15.10 -9.93 7.76
N ASN A 261 -14.60 -10.77 6.86
CA ASN A 261 -14.61 -12.21 7.04
C ASN A 261 -13.70 -12.64 8.21
N LYS A 262 -14.02 -13.75 8.87
CA LYS A 262 -13.17 -14.40 9.90
C LYS A 262 -11.74 -14.67 9.45
N ASP A 263 -11.55 -14.82 8.14
CA ASP A 263 -10.26 -15.09 7.51
C ASP A 263 -9.45 -13.80 7.27
N TYR A 264 -10.02 -12.62 7.52
CA TYR A 264 -9.34 -11.34 7.35
C TYR A 264 -8.57 -10.93 8.63
N PRO A 265 -7.39 -10.30 8.52
CA PRO A 265 -6.73 -9.73 9.68
C PRO A 265 -7.61 -8.68 10.39
N PRO A 266 -7.61 -8.64 11.73
CA PRO A 266 -6.76 -9.35 12.66
C PRO A 266 -7.35 -10.69 13.14
N PHE A 267 -8.53 -11.09 12.66
CA PHE A 267 -9.21 -12.33 13.09
C PHE A 267 -8.44 -13.58 12.67
N SER A 268 -7.71 -13.49 11.56
CA SER A 268 -6.74 -14.49 11.14
C SER A 268 -5.35 -13.86 10.89
N SER A 269 -4.31 -14.67 11.00
CA SER A 269 -2.95 -14.26 10.65
C SER A 269 -2.88 -13.83 9.19
N PHE A 270 -2.15 -12.73 8.88
CA PHE A 270 -1.84 -12.32 7.50
C PHE A 270 -1.15 -13.41 6.66
N TRP A 271 -0.68 -14.51 7.27
CA TRP A 271 -0.06 -15.65 6.58
C TRP A 271 -0.84 -16.98 6.67
N SER A 272 -2.09 -16.96 7.14
CA SER A 272 -2.97 -18.14 7.12
C SER A 272 -3.18 -18.73 5.72
N ASP A 273 -3.06 -20.06 5.61
CA ASP A 273 -3.35 -20.83 4.39
C ASP A 273 -4.83 -21.21 4.24
N HIS A 274 -5.64 -21.01 5.28
CA HIS A 274 -7.04 -21.45 5.34
C HIS A 274 -8.05 -20.43 4.79
N ARG A 275 -7.58 -19.43 4.04
CA ARG A 275 -8.39 -18.29 3.69
C ARG A 275 -9.19 -18.51 2.42
N CYS A 276 -10.33 -17.83 2.35
CA CYS A 276 -11.04 -17.67 1.11
C CYS A 276 -10.14 -17.00 0.05
N LYS A 277 -10.17 -17.51 -1.19
CA LYS A 277 -9.49 -16.88 -2.31
C LYS A 277 -10.24 -15.62 -2.74
N PRO A 278 -9.54 -14.58 -3.26
CA PRO A 278 -10.19 -13.41 -3.82
C PRO A 278 -11.29 -13.81 -4.82
N GLY A 279 -12.52 -13.31 -4.62
CA GLY A 279 -13.66 -13.60 -5.49
C GLY A 279 -14.33 -14.97 -5.30
N GLU A 280 -13.80 -15.85 -4.46
CA GLU A 280 -14.30 -17.23 -4.27
C GLU A 280 -14.85 -17.50 -2.85
N CYS A 281 -15.09 -16.48 -2.02
CA CYS A 281 -15.71 -16.67 -0.72
C CYS A 281 -17.15 -17.22 -0.88
N SER A 282 -17.34 -18.54 -0.88
CA SER A 282 -18.67 -19.18 -1.00
C SER A 282 -19.56 -18.88 0.20
N ASP A 283 -20.89 -18.98 0.05
CA ASP A 283 -21.86 -18.85 1.16
C ASP A 283 -21.49 -19.67 2.41
N SER A 284 -20.95 -20.88 2.21
CA SER A 284 -20.54 -21.77 3.29
C SER A 284 -19.31 -21.29 4.09
N ASN A 285 -18.48 -20.40 3.53
CA ASN A 285 -17.25 -19.89 4.16
C ASN A 285 -17.30 -18.39 4.48
N ARG A 286 -18.41 -17.70 4.18
CA ARG A 286 -18.62 -16.28 4.48
C ARG A 286 -19.10 -16.05 5.91
N THR A 287 -18.27 -16.42 6.89
CA THR A 287 -18.53 -16.09 8.29
C THR A 287 -18.00 -14.69 8.58
N ASN A 288 -18.90 -13.74 8.89
CA ASN A 288 -18.49 -12.44 9.40
C ASN A 288 -17.82 -12.62 10.77
N SER A 289 -16.62 -12.07 10.94
CA SER A 289 -16.08 -11.81 12.29
C SER A 289 -16.30 -10.36 12.73
N PHE A 290 -16.57 -9.47 11.79
CA PHE A 290 -17.00 -8.10 12.07
C PHE A 290 -18.10 -7.66 11.12
N VAL A 291 -19.09 -6.98 11.68
CA VAL A 291 -20.11 -6.20 10.97
C VAL A 291 -20.35 -4.96 11.80
N GLY A 292 -20.21 -3.78 11.21
CA GLY A 292 -20.39 -2.53 11.93
C GLY A 292 -20.58 -1.34 11.01
N ASP A 293 -21.12 -0.28 11.57
CA ASP A 293 -21.17 1.05 10.95
C ASP A 293 -19.81 1.76 11.04
N THR A 294 -19.73 3.00 10.54
CA THR A 294 -18.49 3.81 10.59
C THR A 294 -18.02 4.00 12.03
N ASN A 295 -18.92 4.26 12.97
CA ASN A 295 -18.57 4.44 14.39
C ASN A 295 -17.96 3.16 14.97
N SER A 296 -18.64 2.02 14.84
CA SER A 296 -18.17 0.72 15.32
C SER A 296 -16.86 0.32 14.65
N THR A 297 -16.67 0.68 13.39
CA THR A 297 -15.43 0.45 12.64
C THR A 297 -14.29 1.29 13.21
N LEU A 298 -14.51 2.56 13.57
CA LEU A 298 -13.49 3.38 14.22
C LEU A 298 -13.00 2.70 15.52
N TRP A 299 -13.93 2.28 16.38
CA TRP A 299 -13.60 1.59 17.64
C TRP A 299 -12.91 0.23 17.45
N PHE A 300 -13.01 -0.36 16.26
CA PHE A 300 -12.31 -1.59 15.91
C PHE A 300 -10.83 -1.38 15.50
N LEU A 301 -10.46 -0.18 15.05
CA LEU A 301 -9.14 0.13 14.48
C LEU A 301 -7.91 -0.23 15.35
N PRO A 302 -7.96 -0.14 16.69
CA PRO A 302 -6.84 -0.59 17.53
C PRO A 302 -6.46 -2.06 17.28
N HIS A 303 -7.42 -2.92 16.92
CA HIS A 303 -7.15 -4.32 16.61
C HIS A 303 -6.35 -4.52 15.32
N LEU A 304 -6.37 -3.55 14.41
CA LEU A 304 -5.54 -3.55 13.19
C LEU A 304 -4.15 -2.97 13.43
N ASN A 305 -3.82 -2.56 14.66
CA ASN A 305 -2.63 -1.76 14.97
C ASN A 305 -2.57 -0.49 14.10
N ALA A 306 -3.72 0.14 13.85
CA ALA A 306 -3.81 1.36 13.07
C ALA A 306 -2.96 2.48 13.71
N THR A 307 -2.31 3.28 12.87
CA THR A 307 -1.57 4.48 13.30
C THR A 307 -2.13 5.74 12.65
N HIS A 308 -2.61 5.61 11.41
CA HIS A 308 -3.21 6.69 10.64
C HIS A 308 -4.47 6.15 9.97
N VAL A 309 -5.53 6.94 9.97
CA VAL A 309 -6.84 6.53 9.47
C VAL A 309 -7.40 7.64 8.60
N PHE A 310 -7.78 7.30 7.36
CA PHE A 310 -8.45 8.21 6.44
C PHE A 310 -9.86 7.67 6.22
N VAL A 311 -10.86 8.36 6.77
CA VAL A 311 -12.24 7.88 6.81
C VAL A 311 -13.17 8.76 5.97
N SER A 312 -13.95 8.09 5.13
CA SER A 312 -15.13 8.62 4.47
C SER A 312 -16.32 7.75 4.85
N GLN A 313 -17.49 8.35 5.03
CA GLN A 313 -18.72 7.61 5.33
C GLN A 313 -19.26 6.78 4.15
N GLY A 314 -18.59 6.83 3.00
CA GLY A 314 -19.02 6.11 1.81
C GLY A 314 -20.25 6.74 1.15
N TRP A 315 -21.14 5.90 0.63
CA TRP A 315 -22.32 6.34 -0.12
C TRP A 315 -23.41 6.80 0.85
N GLY A 316 -23.80 8.07 0.77
CA GLY A 316 -25.07 8.51 1.36
C GLY A 316 -26.28 7.90 0.62
N PRO A 317 -27.49 7.99 1.19
CA PRO A 317 -28.70 7.58 0.47
C PRO A 317 -28.83 8.39 -0.83
N TRP A 318 -28.93 7.68 -1.96
CA TRP A 318 -29.20 8.29 -3.26
C TRP A 318 -30.50 9.11 -3.20
N PRO A 319 -30.58 10.26 -3.91
CA PRO A 319 -29.65 10.74 -4.92
C PRO A 319 -28.56 11.69 -4.41
N PHE A 320 -28.44 11.88 -3.10
CA PHE A 320 -27.54 12.88 -2.55
C PHE A 320 -26.35 12.21 -1.87
N ALA A 321 -25.27 12.12 -2.63
CA ALA A 321 -23.92 11.81 -2.15
C ALA A 321 -23.35 12.94 -1.25
N GLN A 322 -24.19 13.52 -0.38
CA GLN A 322 -23.72 14.46 0.63
C GLN A 322 -22.87 13.66 1.62
N THR A 323 -21.67 14.18 1.87
CA THR A 323 -20.87 13.78 3.02
C THR A 323 -21.71 14.07 4.27
N VAL A 324 -22.16 13.02 4.95
CA VAL A 324 -22.67 13.20 6.30
C VAL A 324 -21.47 13.53 7.19
N ASP A 325 -21.63 14.55 8.02
CA ASP A 325 -20.56 15.04 8.87
C ASP A 325 -20.30 14.04 10.00
N ILE A 326 -19.15 13.37 9.94
CA ILE A 326 -18.68 12.41 10.96
C ILE A 326 -17.56 13.01 11.82
N SER A 327 -17.33 14.31 11.75
CA SER A 327 -16.25 14.99 12.47
C SER A 327 -16.33 14.76 13.98
N CYS A 328 -17.52 14.80 14.58
CA CYS A 328 -17.65 14.56 16.02
C CYS A 328 -17.40 13.10 16.42
N LEU A 329 -17.72 12.14 15.55
CA LEU A 329 -17.36 10.73 15.76
C LEU A 329 -15.83 10.56 15.75
N ILE A 330 -15.16 11.18 14.78
CA ILE A 330 -13.70 11.18 14.68
C ILE A 330 -13.05 11.83 15.90
N GLN A 331 -13.52 13.01 16.31
CA GLN A 331 -13.00 13.72 17.47
C GLN A 331 -13.16 12.89 18.75
N ASN A 332 -14.33 12.27 18.94
CA ASN A 332 -14.57 11.38 20.09
C ASN A 332 -13.61 10.19 20.08
N PHE A 333 -13.43 9.53 18.93
CA PHE A 333 -12.50 8.41 18.78
C PHE A 333 -11.05 8.83 19.07
N GLU A 334 -10.55 9.91 18.48
CA GLU A 334 -9.17 10.40 18.72
C GLU A 334 -8.93 10.73 20.20
N SER A 335 -9.94 11.25 20.90
CA SER A 335 -9.81 11.55 22.34
C SER A 335 -9.60 10.30 23.21
N HIS A 336 -10.09 9.14 22.76
CA HIS A 336 -9.91 7.85 23.44
C HIS A 336 -8.72 7.04 22.91
N HIS A 337 -8.30 7.31 21.67
CA HIS A 337 -7.19 6.65 20.99
C HIS A 337 -6.16 7.66 20.46
N PRO A 338 -5.51 8.46 21.34
CA PRO A 338 -4.65 9.58 20.92
C PRO A 338 -3.39 9.18 20.14
N HIS A 339 -3.07 7.89 20.08
CA HIS A 339 -1.98 7.32 19.29
C HIS A 339 -2.35 7.01 17.84
N ILE A 340 -3.64 7.13 17.48
CA ILE A 340 -4.17 6.89 16.13
C ILE A 340 -4.61 8.23 15.55
N SER A 341 -3.85 8.76 14.59
CA SER A 341 -4.23 10.00 13.91
C SER A 341 -5.33 9.72 12.88
N THR A 342 -6.48 10.39 13.02
CA THR A 342 -7.66 10.14 12.19
C THR A 342 -8.00 11.39 11.39
N TYR A 343 -8.30 11.19 10.11
CA TYR A 343 -8.52 12.23 9.12
C TYR A 343 -9.85 12.00 8.40
N LEU A 344 -10.68 13.02 8.33
CA LEU A 344 -11.84 13.03 7.45
C LEU A 344 -11.38 13.24 6.01
N ILE A 345 -11.76 12.37 5.08
CA ILE A 345 -11.52 12.58 3.64
C ILE A 345 -12.81 13.00 2.95
N SER A 346 -12.81 14.19 2.35
CA SER A 346 -13.97 14.67 1.58
C SER A 346 -14.18 13.81 0.34
N HIS A 347 -15.40 13.73 -0.17
CA HIS A 347 -15.64 13.08 -1.47
C HIS A 347 -15.10 13.96 -2.61
N PRO A 348 -14.44 13.40 -3.63
CA PRO A 348 -14.24 14.09 -4.89
C PRO A 348 -15.58 14.66 -5.39
N LEU A 349 -15.54 15.84 -6.01
CA LEU A 349 -16.74 16.40 -6.63
C LEU A 349 -17.25 15.47 -7.74
N LEU A 350 -18.56 15.46 -7.94
CA LEU A 350 -19.14 14.77 -9.10
C LEU A 350 -18.68 15.46 -10.38
N ARG A 351 -18.45 14.69 -11.46
CA ARG A 351 -18.08 15.24 -12.78
C ARG A 351 -19.09 16.29 -13.26
N SER A 352 -20.38 16.09 -12.97
CA SER A 352 -21.46 17.02 -13.30
C SER A 352 -21.48 18.30 -12.45
N ALA A 353 -20.75 18.35 -11.33
CA ALA A 353 -20.82 19.39 -10.31
C ALA A 353 -19.47 20.09 -10.04
N ILE A 354 -18.45 19.85 -10.86
CA ILE A 354 -17.09 20.41 -10.69
C ILE A 354 -17.03 21.94 -10.60
N SER A 355 -17.98 22.65 -11.19
CA SER A 355 -18.09 24.11 -11.18
C SER A 355 -19.21 24.63 -10.28
N ASP A 356 -19.91 23.74 -9.55
CA ASP A 356 -20.95 24.14 -8.63
C ASP A 356 -20.33 24.60 -7.31
N SER A 357 -20.29 25.92 -7.12
CA SER A 357 -19.77 26.51 -5.89
C SER A 357 -20.55 26.13 -4.63
N ALA A 358 -21.82 25.73 -4.75
CA ALA A 358 -22.66 25.32 -3.63
C ALA A 358 -22.28 23.93 -3.10
N ILE A 359 -21.59 23.13 -3.89
CA ILE A 359 -21.09 21.79 -3.52
C ILE A 359 -19.61 21.95 -3.23
N SER A 360 -19.28 22.45 -2.04
CA SER A 360 -17.90 22.55 -1.56
C SER A 360 -17.77 21.85 -0.20
N PHE A 361 -16.66 21.15 -0.01
CA PHE A 361 -16.23 20.76 1.32
C PHE A 361 -15.54 21.98 1.95
N ASP A 362 -15.95 22.31 3.16
CA ASP A 362 -15.34 23.39 3.94
C ASP A 362 -15.12 22.89 5.36
N GLU A 363 -13.85 22.73 5.73
CA GLU A 363 -13.40 22.29 7.06
C GLU A 363 -13.90 23.22 8.16
N ASN A 364 -14.20 24.48 7.83
CA ASN A 364 -14.72 25.44 8.81
C ASN A 364 -16.17 25.15 9.20
N ASN A 365 -16.92 24.49 8.33
CA ASN A 365 -18.34 24.16 8.52
C ASN A 365 -18.55 22.79 9.18
N LEU A 366 -17.48 22.06 9.50
CA LEU A 366 -17.58 20.81 10.27
C LEU A 366 -18.06 21.11 11.70
N GLU A 367 -18.97 20.27 12.20
CA GLU A 367 -19.54 20.36 13.54
C GLU A 367 -18.44 20.29 14.62
N CYS A 368 -17.48 19.39 14.45
CA CYS A 368 -16.31 19.26 15.29
C CYS A 368 -15.02 19.54 14.51
N LYS A 369 -14.05 20.17 15.18
CA LYS A 369 -12.72 20.40 14.59
C LYS A 369 -11.92 19.10 14.57
N VAL A 370 -11.68 18.62 13.36
CA VAL A 370 -10.87 17.43 13.06
C VAL A 370 -9.90 17.72 11.92
N LYS A 371 -8.88 16.88 11.79
CA LYS A 371 -7.99 16.93 10.63
C LYS A 371 -8.72 16.37 9.41
N SER A 372 -8.40 16.89 8.24
CA SER A 372 -9.01 16.41 7.00
C SER A 372 -8.05 16.46 5.81
N LEU A 373 -8.42 15.71 4.78
CA LEU A 373 -7.82 15.77 3.46
C LEU A 373 -8.94 16.10 2.47
N ASP A 374 -8.87 17.31 1.94
CA ASP A 374 -9.89 17.85 1.05
C ASP A 374 -9.63 17.48 -0.42
N ARG A 375 -10.30 16.41 -0.87
CA ARG A 375 -10.30 16.00 -2.28
C ARG A 375 -11.24 16.86 -3.14
N ALA A 376 -12.31 17.39 -2.55
CA ALA A 376 -13.32 18.17 -3.27
C ALA A 376 -12.73 19.45 -3.87
N THR A 377 -11.95 20.21 -3.09
CA THR A 377 -11.31 21.44 -3.60
C THR A 377 -10.33 21.15 -4.74
N MET A 378 -9.62 20.04 -4.69
CA MET A 378 -8.70 19.63 -5.76
C MET A 378 -9.44 19.32 -7.06
N CYS A 379 -10.68 18.84 -6.99
CA CYS A 379 -11.54 18.55 -8.15
C CYS A 379 -12.24 19.79 -8.74
N ARG A 380 -12.10 20.97 -8.13
CA ARG A 380 -12.82 22.16 -8.57
C ARG A 380 -12.31 22.65 -9.92
N ASP A 381 -13.25 22.90 -10.83
CA ASP A 381 -13.02 23.44 -12.18
C ASP A 381 -12.03 22.62 -13.04
N VAL A 382 -11.68 21.39 -12.64
CA VAL A 382 -10.81 20.51 -13.43
C VAL A 382 -11.50 20.04 -14.71
N PRO A 383 -10.74 19.67 -15.76
CA PRO A 383 -11.32 19.09 -16.97
C PRO A 383 -12.21 17.87 -16.66
N LYS A 384 -13.35 17.78 -17.35
CA LYS A 384 -14.29 16.67 -17.18
C LYS A 384 -13.68 15.34 -17.60
N GLU A 385 -12.66 15.37 -18.43
CA GLU A 385 -11.90 14.26 -18.95
C GLU A 385 -10.97 13.67 -17.88
N TRP A 386 -10.73 14.35 -16.75
CA TRP A 386 -10.03 13.77 -15.60
C TRP A 386 -10.91 12.84 -14.76
N PHE A 387 -12.12 12.58 -15.21
CA PHE A 387 -13.05 11.66 -14.59
C PHE A 387 -13.28 10.46 -15.51
N TRP A 388 -13.29 9.29 -14.90
CA TRP A 388 -13.70 8.07 -15.58
C TRP A 388 -15.21 8.08 -15.84
N ASP A 389 -16.00 8.30 -14.78
CA ASP A 389 -17.45 8.40 -14.82
C ASP A 389 -17.93 9.61 -14.01
N ASN A 390 -19.19 9.64 -13.57
CA ASN A 390 -19.68 10.79 -12.79
C ASN A 390 -19.13 10.85 -11.35
N LEU A 391 -18.51 9.77 -10.85
CA LEU A 391 -18.11 9.55 -9.46
C LEU A 391 -16.60 9.40 -9.28
N HIS A 392 -15.94 8.71 -10.21
CA HIS A 392 -14.56 8.27 -10.10
C HIS A 392 -13.62 9.17 -10.89
N VAL A 393 -12.52 9.55 -10.25
CA VAL A 393 -11.45 10.35 -10.83
C VAL A 393 -10.35 9.46 -11.42
N LEU A 394 -9.65 9.95 -12.44
CA LEU A 394 -8.50 9.27 -13.06
C LEU A 394 -7.22 9.36 -12.21
N SER A 395 -6.12 8.81 -12.71
CA SER A 395 -4.85 8.72 -12.00
C SER A 395 -4.22 10.07 -11.70
N ILE A 396 -4.36 11.09 -12.56
CA ILE A 396 -3.90 12.46 -12.26
C ILE A 396 -4.38 12.89 -10.87
N MET A 397 -5.69 12.81 -10.59
CA MET A 397 -6.20 13.27 -9.30
C MET A 397 -5.84 12.32 -8.15
N ASN A 398 -5.84 11.01 -8.38
CA ASN A 398 -5.44 10.03 -7.34
C ASN A 398 -3.95 10.16 -6.96
N GLU A 399 -3.08 10.54 -7.88
CA GLU A 399 -1.68 10.88 -7.60
C GLU A 399 -1.60 12.04 -6.62
N GLU A 400 -2.31 13.12 -6.93
CA GLU A 400 -2.32 14.33 -6.11
C GLU A 400 -2.92 14.08 -4.72
N PHE A 401 -4.00 13.28 -4.63
CA PHE A 401 -4.56 12.87 -3.34
C PHE A 401 -3.55 12.09 -2.50
N ASN A 402 -2.74 11.24 -3.13
CA ASN A 402 -1.73 10.45 -2.44
C ASN A 402 -0.53 11.29 -2.00
N HIS A 403 -0.08 12.27 -2.81
CA HIS A 403 0.90 13.24 -2.34
C HIS A 403 0.39 14.02 -1.13
N LYS A 404 -0.85 14.52 -1.19
CA LYS A 404 -1.44 15.26 -0.07
C LYS A 404 -1.60 14.41 1.18
N LEU A 405 -1.96 13.14 1.00
CA LEU A 405 -2.02 12.15 2.08
C LEU A 405 -0.67 11.97 2.76
N ILE A 406 0.41 11.80 2.00
CA ILE A 406 1.74 11.63 2.58
C ILE A 406 2.20 12.91 3.27
N GLU A 407 1.99 14.09 2.67
CA GLU A 407 2.27 15.38 3.32
C GLU A 407 1.51 15.56 4.63
N THR A 408 0.31 14.98 4.73
CA THR A 408 -0.52 15.03 5.94
C THR A 408 0.04 14.13 7.05
N ILE A 409 0.61 12.98 6.69
CA ILE A 409 1.25 12.03 7.63
C ILE A 409 2.65 12.52 8.03
N CYS A 410 3.43 12.96 7.05
CA CYS A 410 4.78 13.48 7.19
C CYS A 410 4.84 14.84 6.50
N PRO A 411 4.59 15.95 7.22
CA PRO A 411 4.72 17.27 6.64
C PRO A 411 6.14 17.47 6.12
N ILE A 412 6.27 17.91 4.87
CA ILE A 412 7.50 18.51 4.38
C ILE A 412 7.66 19.76 5.25
N ALA A 413 8.57 19.70 6.22
CA ALA A 413 8.87 20.87 7.05
C ALA A 413 9.13 22.02 6.08
N ALA A 414 8.34 23.10 6.19
CA ALA A 414 8.64 24.33 5.50
C ALA A 414 10.08 24.65 5.91
N GLN A 415 11.02 24.50 4.97
CA GLN A 415 12.37 24.96 5.18
C GLN A 415 12.26 26.48 5.21
N SER A 416 11.99 27.01 6.41
CA SER A 416 12.03 28.43 6.74
C SER A 416 13.47 28.90 6.75
#